data_AF-A0A151ACA9-F1
#
_entry.id   AF-A0A151ACA9-F1
#
_cell.length_a   1.000
_cell.length_b   1.000
_cell.length_c   1.000
_cell.angle_alpha   90.00
_cell.angle_beta   90.00
_cell.angle_gamma   90.00
#
_symmetry.space_group_name_H-M   'P 1'
#
loop_
_entity.id
_entity.type
_entity.pdbx_description
1 polymer ?
#
loop_
_entity_poly.entity_id
_entity_poly.type
_entity_poly.pdbx_seq_one_letter_code
_entity_poly.pdbx_strand_id
1 'polypeptide(L)'
;MTHNEEGTTIVTREIGGATVGIGTDEGEIFIDLPINRPIYIRVREGDHVQEGDVRARGTFELGSGGSELASTTLQTWVVEAITPETVTVRDLATDEPEGWDREECEENLATGVVSTNLTDFERVSVVQTGPWDDEADRSDPHVTATAYGDDGRKFSRTYRFIDTETDALEYWHQDRSIETFDENLAAHFERRIEEALTDDGYAVR
;
A
#
# COMPACT_ATOMS: atom_id res chain seq x y z
N MET A 1 14.46 -14.26 -13.45
CA MET A 1 14.65 -12.94 -12.81
C MET A 1 13.98 -11.93 -13.70
N THR A 2 13.03 -11.22 -13.13
CA THR A 2 12.33 -10.12 -13.80
C THR A 2 12.62 -8.89 -12.94
N HIS A 3 13.03 -7.79 -13.53
CA HIS A 3 13.19 -6.53 -12.80
C HIS A 3 11.85 -5.79 -12.82
N ASN A 4 11.45 -5.15 -11.71
CA ASN A 4 10.36 -4.17 -11.75
C ASN A 4 10.83 -2.86 -12.40
N GLU A 5 9.90 -1.91 -12.54
CA GLU A 5 10.17 -0.59 -13.13
C GLU A 5 11.20 0.24 -12.32
N GLU A 6 11.53 -0.19 -11.09
CA GLU A 6 12.52 0.44 -10.21
C GLU A 6 13.90 -0.25 -10.19
N GLY A 7 14.05 -1.38 -10.91
CA GLY A 7 15.31 -2.14 -10.95
C GLY A 7 15.47 -3.23 -9.88
N THR A 8 14.48 -3.39 -8.98
CA THR A 8 14.44 -4.44 -7.96
C THR A 8 14.38 -5.82 -8.60
N THR A 9 15.17 -6.77 -8.11
CA THR A 9 15.20 -8.15 -8.60
C THR A 9 14.02 -8.94 -8.03
N ILE A 10 13.04 -9.30 -8.87
CA ILE A 10 11.86 -10.06 -8.44
C ILE A 10 11.97 -11.54 -8.82
N VAL A 11 11.67 -12.39 -7.85
CA VAL A 11 11.43 -13.83 -8.02
C VAL A 11 9.98 -14.17 -7.68
N THR A 12 9.44 -15.18 -8.35
CA THR A 12 8.07 -15.64 -8.09
C THR A 12 8.10 -16.86 -7.17
N ARG A 13 7.29 -16.86 -6.12
CA ARG A 13 7.14 -17.96 -5.15
C ARG A 13 5.66 -18.26 -4.89
N GLU A 14 5.35 -19.47 -4.44
CA GLU A 14 4.01 -19.82 -3.95
C GLU A 14 3.98 -19.64 -2.43
N ILE A 15 3.17 -18.70 -1.94
CA ILE A 15 3.00 -18.41 -0.51
C ILE A 15 1.50 -18.42 -0.20
N GLY A 16 1.09 -19.21 0.81
CA GLY A 16 -0.32 -19.28 1.21
C GLY A 16 -1.30 -19.71 0.09
N GLY A 17 -0.82 -20.43 -0.93
CA GLY A 17 -1.60 -20.85 -2.09
C GLY A 17 -1.79 -19.77 -3.16
N ALA A 18 -1.02 -18.69 -3.11
CA ALA A 18 -0.98 -17.65 -4.12
C ALA A 18 0.43 -17.51 -4.70
N THR A 19 0.51 -17.22 -5.99
CA THR A 19 1.75 -16.85 -6.67
C THR A 19 2.12 -15.42 -6.30
N VAL A 20 3.23 -15.21 -5.61
CA VAL A 20 3.69 -13.91 -5.08
C VAL A 20 5.02 -13.52 -5.72
N GLY A 21 5.17 -12.25 -6.09
CA GLY A 21 6.44 -11.66 -6.48
C GLY A 21 7.19 -11.18 -5.24
N ILE A 22 8.43 -11.63 -5.06
CA ILE A 22 9.30 -11.26 -3.94
C ILE A 22 10.56 -10.58 -4.46
N GLY A 23 10.85 -9.39 -3.95
CA GLY A 23 12.12 -8.69 -4.17
C GLY A 23 13.24 -9.34 -3.36
N THR A 24 14.38 -9.60 -3.99
CA THR A 24 15.53 -10.29 -3.37
C THR A 24 16.68 -9.37 -3.00
N ASP A 25 16.49 -8.06 -3.08
CA ASP A 25 17.56 -7.09 -2.83
C ASP A 25 17.84 -6.94 -1.33
N GLU A 26 19.08 -6.59 -0.99
CA GLU A 26 19.48 -6.29 0.39
C GLU A 26 18.94 -4.91 0.81
N GLY A 27 18.68 -4.74 2.10
CA GLY A 27 18.12 -3.51 2.65
C GLY A 27 16.61 -3.33 2.46
N GLU A 28 15.94 -4.20 1.68
CA GLU A 28 14.49 -4.19 1.53
C GLU A 28 13.87 -5.59 1.39
N ILE A 29 12.64 -5.73 1.88
CA ILE A 29 11.70 -6.79 1.50
C ILE A 29 10.60 -6.14 0.68
N PHE A 30 10.37 -6.68 -0.51
CA PHE A 30 9.29 -6.25 -1.39
C PHE A 30 8.41 -7.45 -1.73
N ILE A 31 7.10 -7.30 -1.59
CA ILE A 31 6.10 -8.33 -1.85
C ILE A 31 4.99 -7.74 -2.72
N ASP A 32 4.81 -8.32 -3.90
CA ASP A 32 3.75 -7.98 -4.85
C ASP A 32 2.83 -9.18 -5.06
N LEU A 33 1.58 -9.05 -4.60
CA LEU A 33 0.54 -10.07 -4.83
C LEU A 33 -0.28 -9.73 -6.09
N PRO A 34 -0.64 -10.75 -6.90
CA PRO A 34 -1.21 -10.56 -8.22
C PRO A 34 -2.59 -9.90 -8.23
N ILE A 35 -2.97 -9.44 -9.42
CA ILE A 35 -4.12 -8.59 -9.81
C ILE A 35 -5.47 -8.96 -9.17
N ASN A 36 -5.70 -10.22 -8.80
CA ASN A 36 -6.96 -10.63 -8.16
C ASN A 36 -7.05 -10.19 -6.69
N ARG A 37 -5.91 -9.92 -6.04
CA ARG A 37 -5.81 -9.36 -4.70
C ARG A 37 -4.54 -8.48 -4.62
N PRO A 38 -4.54 -7.31 -5.29
CA PRO A 38 -3.33 -6.49 -5.37
C PRO A 38 -2.99 -6.01 -3.97
N ILE A 39 -1.89 -6.50 -3.44
CA ILE A 39 -1.34 -6.17 -2.13
C ILE A 39 0.13 -5.90 -2.40
N TYR A 40 0.58 -4.75 -1.96
CA TYR A 40 1.96 -4.30 -2.10
C TYR A 40 2.50 -4.12 -0.69
N ILE A 41 3.56 -4.85 -0.36
CA ILE A 41 4.22 -4.71 0.94
C ILE A 41 5.68 -4.37 0.68
N ARG A 42 6.17 -3.31 1.30
CA ARG A 42 7.58 -2.95 1.26
C ARG A 42 8.03 -2.66 2.68
N VAL A 43 9.13 -3.29 3.07
CA VAL A 43 9.77 -3.09 4.37
C VAL A 43 11.22 -2.77 4.12
N ARG A 44 11.70 -1.67 4.69
CA ARG A 44 13.07 -1.18 4.63
C ARG A 44 13.67 -1.12 6.02
N GLU A 45 14.99 -0.97 6.07
CA GLU A 45 15.68 -0.68 7.32
C GLU A 45 15.15 0.63 7.95
N GLY A 46 14.83 0.59 9.24
CA GLY A 46 14.20 1.67 9.98
C GLY A 46 12.67 1.56 10.07
N ASP A 47 12.04 0.70 9.26
CA ASP A 47 10.59 0.50 9.32
C ASP A 47 10.18 -0.30 10.55
N HIS A 48 8.90 -0.19 10.89
CA HIS A 48 8.31 -0.93 11.99
C HIS A 48 7.56 -2.14 11.46
N VAL A 49 7.64 -3.25 12.19
CA VAL A 49 6.84 -4.46 11.97
C VAL A 49 6.13 -4.80 13.27
N GLN A 50 4.90 -5.30 13.19
CA GLN A 50 4.11 -5.71 14.35
C GLN A 50 3.43 -7.05 14.10
N GLU A 51 3.16 -7.78 15.18
CA GLU A 51 2.27 -8.94 15.12
C GLU A 51 0.85 -8.58 14.66
N GLY A 52 0.28 -9.46 13.84
CA GLY A 52 -1.08 -9.39 13.35
C GLY A 52 -1.22 -8.61 12.04
N ASP A 53 -2.44 -8.66 11.51
CA ASP A 53 -2.77 -8.13 10.19
C ASP A 53 -3.49 -6.77 10.29
N VAL A 54 -2.78 -5.68 10.03
CA VAL A 54 -3.40 -4.34 9.90
C VAL A 54 -4.43 -4.28 8.77
N ARG A 55 -4.34 -5.14 7.76
CA ARG A 55 -5.29 -5.19 6.63
C ARG A 55 -6.63 -5.74 7.07
N ALA A 56 -6.64 -6.65 8.05
CA ALA A 56 -7.87 -7.17 8.64
C ALA A 56 -8.57 -6.14 9.56
N ARG A 57 -7.80 -5.25 10.21
CA ARG A 57 -8.31 -4.24 11.15
C ARG A 57 -9.17 -3.15 10.50
N GLY A 58 -8.90 -2.83 9.24
CA GLY A 58 -9.71 -1.87 8.48
C GLY A 58 -11.18 -2.26 8.30
N THR A 59 -11.56 -3.51 8.59
CA THR A 59 -12.95 -3.96 8.43
C THR A 59 -13.82 -3.70 9.67
N PHE A 60 -13.26 -3.39 10.84
CA PHE A 60 -14.03 -3.38 12.10
C PHE A 60 -14.02 -2.11 12.95
N GLU A 61 -13.11 -1.15 12.76
CA GLU A 61 -13.10 0.04 13.65
C GLU A 61 -13.00 1.38 12.92
N LEU A 62 -14.15 2.06 12.92
CA LEU A 62 -14.27 3.50 12.84
C LEU A 62 -13.50 4.16 13.99
N GLY A 63 -12.31 4.68 13.70
CA GLY A 63 -11.70 5.74 14.50
C GLY A 63 -10.47 5.32 15.30
N SER A 64 -9.31 5.24 14.66
CA SER A 64 -8.04 5.63 15.26
C SER A 64 -7.08 5.98 14.13
N GLY A 65 -6.73 7.27 14.04
CA GLY A 65 -5.90 7.80 12.99
C GLY A 65 -4.42 7.48 13.14
N GLY A 66 -3.72 7.40 12.01
CA GLY A 66 -2.30 7.68 11.82
C GLY A 66 -1.25 6.86 12.58
N SER A 67 -1.64 5.91 13.44
CA SER A 67 -0.69 5.10 14.22
C SER A 67 -1.27 3.72 14.48
N GLU A 68 -1.59 2.98 13.42
CA GLU A 68 -2.32 1.71 13.48
C GLU A 68 -1.52 0.55 14.11
N LEU A 69 -0.22 0.75 14.35
CA LEU A 69 0.59 -0.18 15.15
C LEU A 69 0.60 0.13 16.65
N ALA A 70 -0.14 1.13 17.15
CA ALA A 70 -0.11 1.50 18.57
C ALA A 70 -0.91 0.55 19.51
N SER A 71 -1.09 -0.72 19.14
CA SER A 71 -1.63 -1.72 20.06
C SER A 71 -0.56 -2.05 21.10
N THR A 72 -0.76 -1.58 22.33
CA THR A 72 0.15 -1.81 23.47
C THR A 72 0.28 -3.27 23.89
N THR A 73 -0.59 -4.15 23.38
CA THR A 73 -0.59 -5.58 23.68
C THR A 73 0.16 -6.42 22.66
N LEU A 74 0.50 -5.85 21.51
CA LEU A 74 1.16 -6.58 20.45
C LEU A 74 2.64 -6.26 20.39
N GLN A 75 3.42 -7.30 20.11
CA GLN A 75 4.84 -7.15 19.94
C GLN A 75 5.13 -6.36 18.67
N THR A 76 5.99 -5.36 18.82
CA THR A 76 6.36 -4.43 17.76
C THR A 76 7.87 -4.34 17.72
N TRP A 77 8.41 -4.39 16.52
CA TRP A 77 9.83 -4.35 16.27
C TRP A 77 10.16 -3.23 15.29
N VAL A 78 11.42 -2.76 15.35
CA VAL A 78 12.02 -1.93 14.32
C VAL A 78 13.03 -2.76 13.54
N VAL A 79 13.00 -2.66 12.22
CA VAL A 79 13.93 -3.38 11.34
C VAL A 79 15.28 -2.66 11.36
N GLU A 80 16.33 -3.36 11.76
CA GLU A 80 17.68 -2.78 11.84
C GLU A 80 18.54 -3.11 10.62
N ALA A 81 18.40 -4.32 10.08
CA ALA A 81 19.15 -4.74 8.89
C ALA A 81 18.39 -5.81 8.09
N ILE A 82 18.48 -5.74 6.77
CA ILE A 82 17.91 -6.75 5.87
C ILE A 82 19.00 -7.31 4.96
N THR A 83 19.30 -8.59 5.11
CA THR A 83 20.24 -9.34 4.24
C THR A 83 19.47 -10.31 3.34
N PRO A 84 20.11 -11.07 2.43
CA PRO A 84 19.41 -12.05 1.59
C PRO A 84 18.87 -13.26 2.35
N GLU A 85 19.40 -13.53 3.56
CA GLU A 85 19.05 -14.72 4.35
C GLU A 85 18.38 -14.38 5.68
N THR A 86 18.62 -13.17 6.21
CA THR A 86 18.16 -12.80 7.56
C THR A 86 17.64 -11.37 7.62
N VAL A 87 16.66 -11.17 8.50
CA VAL A 87 16.15 -9.85 8.91
C VAL A 87 16.52 -9.66 10.38
N THR A 88 17.33 -8.65 10.68
CA THR A 88 17.59 -8.27 12.06
C THR A 88 16.57 -7.22 12.47
N VAL A 89 15.85 -7.52 13.54
CA VAL A 89 14.87 -6.62 14.12
C VAL A 89 15.22 -6.34 15.58
N ARG A 90 14.71 -5.25 16.13
CA ARG A 90 14.84 -4.93 17.55
C ARG A 90 13.46 -4.76 18.16
N ASP A 91 13.20 -5.52 19.21
CA ASP A 91 11.94 -5.43 19.97
C ASP A 91 11.86 -4.07 20.67
N LEU A 92 10.79 -3.31 20.43
CA LEU A 92 10.62 -1.98 21.02
C LEU A 92 10.29 -2.00 22.51
N ALA A 93 9.75 -3.10 23.03
CA ALA A 93 9.41 -3.26 24.44
C ALA A 93 10.63 -3.67 25.28
N THR A 94 11.52 -4.51 24.74
CA THR A 94 12.69 -5.02 25.48
C THR A 94 14.02 -4.38 25.06
N ASP A 95 14.07 -3.69 23.91
CA ASP A 95 15.29 -3.16 23.27
C ASP A 95 16.30 -4.26 22.90
N GLU A 96 15.85 -5.51 22.80
CA GLU A 96 16.69 -6.66 22.46
C GLU A 96 16.67 -6.93 20.95
N PRO A 97 17.85 -7.17 20.33
CA PRO A 97 17.91 -7.57 18.93
C PRO A 97 17.52 -9.03 18.75
N GLU A 98 16.81 -9.31 17.67
CA GLU A 98 16.35 -10.63 17.25
C GLU A 98 16.68 -10.83 15.76
N GLY A 99 17.08 -12.05 15.40
CA GLY A 99 17.33 -12.43 14.02
C GLY A 99 16.24 -13.34 13.51
N TRP A 100 15.57 -12.92 12.45
CA TRP A 100 14.56 -13.72 11.74
C TRP A 100 15.14 -14.29 10.46
N ASP A 101 14.69 -15.49 10.10
CA ASP A 101 14.88 -16.01 8.75
C ASP A 101 14.11 -15.12 7.76
N ARG A 102 14.75 -14.72 6.66
CA ARG A 102 14.13 -13.80 5.70
C ARG A 102 12.94 -14.43 4.99
N GLU A 103 13.04 -15.69 4.59
CA GLU A 103 11.95 -16.36 3.86
C GLU A 103 10.72 -16.51 4.76
N GLU A 104 10.92 -16.86 6.04
CA GLU A 104 9.85 -16.88 7.03
C GLU A 104 9.24 -15.49 7.27
N CYS A 105 10.06 -14.44 7.34
CA CYS A 105 9.58 -13.06 7.45
C CYS A 105 8.72 -12.64 6.25
N GLU A 106 9.18 -12.96 5.03
CA GLU A 106 8.45 -12.72 3.78
C GLU A 106 7.08 -13.44 3.77
N GLU A 107 7.04 -14.71 4.19
CA GLU A 107 5.80 -15.48 4.31
C GLU A 107 4.86 -14.87 5.37
N ASN A 108 5.40 -14.48 6.53
CA ASN A 108 4.62 -13.87 7.60
C ASN A 108 4.00 -12.53 7.19
N LEU A 109 4.73 -11.70 6.44
CA LEU A 109 4.21 -10.45 5.87
C LEU A 109 3.13 -10.70 4.81
N ALA A 110 3.36 -11.66 3.92
CA ALA A 110 2.41 -12.00 2.85
C ALA A 110 1.10 -12.58 3.41
N THR A 111 1.19 -13.41 4.45
CA THR A 111 0.03 -14.06 5.08
C THR A 111 -0.67 -13.21 6.15
N GLY A 112 -0.04 -12.11 6.58
CA GLY A 112 -0.58 -11.20 7.60
C GLY A 112 -0.34 -11.68 9.04
N VAL A 113 0.58 -12.62 9.26
CA VAL A 113 1.07 -12.96 10.61
C VAL A 113 1.77 -11.75 11.23
N VAL A 114 2.49 -10.99 10.42
CA VAL A 114 3.02 -9.67 10.77
C VAL A 114 2.65 -8.64 9.72
N SER A 115 2.71 -7.36 10.09
CA SER A 115 2.43 -6.24 9.21
C SER A 115 3.36 -5.07 9.48
N THR A 116 3.42 -4.12 8.53
CA THR A 116 4.24 -2.92 8.62
C THR A 116 3.39 -1.65 8.64
N ASN A 117 4.04 -0.51 8.87
CA ASN A 117 3.40 0.81 8.82
C ASN A 117 3.23 1.28 7.39
N LEU A 118 2.17 2.05 7.13
CA LEU A 118 2.05 2.81 5.91
C LEU A 118 3.04 3.98 5.95
N THR A 119 3.98 4.02 5.02
CA THR A 119 4.95 5.13 4.91
C THR A 119 4.94 5.79 3.55
N ASP A 120 4.56 5.06 2.51
CA ASP A 120 4.47 5.58 1.14
C ASP A 120 3.44 4.83 0.29
N PHE A 121 3.23 5.30 -0.94
CA PHE A 121 2.34 4.67 -1.92
C PHE A 121 3.13 4.20 -3.14
N GLU A 122 3.30 2.90 -3.23
CA GLU A 122 4.08 2.24 -4.26
C GLU A 122 3.44 2.44 -5.65
N ARG A 123 2.12 2.22 -5.75
CA ARG A 123 1.40 2.24 -7.02
C ARG A 123 0.12 3.05 -6.92
N VAL A 124 -0.28 3.66 -8.03
CA VAL A 124 -1.63 4.20 -8.22
C VAL A 124 -2.25 3.58 -9.47
N SER A 125 -3.51 3.16 -9.39
CA SER A 125 -4.31 2.78 -10.56
C SER A 125 -5.44 3.77 -10.76
N VAL A 126 -5.64 4.23 -11.99
CA VAL A 126 -6.73 5.11 -12.37
C VAL A 126 -7.74 4.32 -13.20
N VAL A 127 -9.02 4.39 -12.82
CA VAL A 127 -10.10 3.69 -13.52
C VAL A 127 -11.24 4.65 -13.77
N GLN A 128 -11.57 4.86 -15.04
CA GLN A 128 -12.78 5.57 -15.43
C GLN A 128 -13.99 4.61 -15.40
N THR A 129 -15.08 5.04 -14.78
CA THR A 129 -16.33 4.29 -14.67
C THR A 129 -17.52 5.13 -15.14
N GLY A 130 -18.46 4.50 -15.84
CA GLY A 130 -19.71 5.10 -16.31
C GLY A 130 -19.75 5.26 -17.85
N PRO A 131 -20.92 5.06 -18.48
CA PRO A 131 -21.08 5.29 -19.91
C PRO A 131 -21.06 6.79 -20.22
N TRP A 132 -20.51 7.14 -21.39
CA TRP A 132 -20.63 8.48 -21.97
C TRP A 132 -21.98 8.72 -22.67
N ASP A 133 -22.78 7.65 -22.87
CA ASP A 133 -24.06 7.69 -23.58
C ASP A 133 -25.23 7.92 -22.62
N ASP A 134 -26.10 8.87 -22.99
CA ASP A 134 -27.28 9.32 -22.25
C ASP A 134 -28.35 8.22 -21.98
N GLU A 135 -28.20 7.01 -22.50
CA GLU A 135 -29.26 5.99 -22.58
C GLU A 135 -29.16 4.81 -21.59
N ALA A 136 -28.18 4.75 -20.68
CA ALA A 136 -28.12 3.66 -19.69
C ALA A 136 -27.91 4.15 -18.24
N ASP A 137 -28.86 3.82 -17.36
CA ASP A 137 -28.81 3.89 -15.89
C ASP A 137 -27.70 4.77 -15.24
N ARG A 138 -27.92 6.10 -15.31
CA ARG A 138 -27.80 7.12 -14.24
C ARG A 138 -26.68 7.03 -13.20
N SER A 139 -25.45 6.69 -13.59
CA SER A 139 -24.28 7.10 -12.82
C SER A 139 -23.46 8.06 -13.65
N ASP A 140 -23.27 9.28 -13.14
CA ASP A 140 -22.42 10.27 -13.79
C ASP A 140 -21.02 9.67 -13.97
N PRO A 141 -20.39 9.85 -15.15
CA PRO A 141 -19.05 9.34 -15.39
C PRO A 141 -18.09 9.92 -14.34
N HIS A 142 -17.23 9.06 -13.83
CA HIS A 142 -16.29 9.42 -12.77
C HIS A 142 -14.98 8.67 -12.95
N VAL A 143 -13.94 9.19 -12.31
CA VAL A 143 -12.61 8.61 -12.30
C VAL A 143 -12.27 8.26 -10.86
N THR A 144 -11.88 7.01 -10.63
CA THR A 144 -11.40 6.54 -9.33
C THR A 144 -9.91 6.26 -9.41
N ALA A 145 -9.13 7.01 -8.63
CA ALA A 145 -7.72 6.76 -8.42
C ALA A 145 -7.55 5.94 -7.13
N THR A 146 -6.89 4.79 -7.21
CA THR A 146 -6.60 3.91 -6.07
C THR A 146 -5.09 3.85 -5.84
N ALA A 147 -4.62 4.41 -4.74
CA ALA A 147 -3.26 4.24 -4.27
C ALA A 147 -3.13 2.96 -3.45
N TYR A 148 -2.03 2.25 -3.68
CA TYR A 148 -1.65 1.05 -2.95
C TYR A 148 -0.52 1.41 -2.01
N GLY A 149 -0.80 1.32 -0.71
CA GLY A 149 0.17 1.56 0.34
C GLY A 149 1.21 0.45 0.40
N ASP A 150 2.41 0.78 0.86
CA ASP A 150 3.51 -0.14 1.14
C ASP A 150 3.27 -1.09 2.33
N ASP A 151 2.13 -0.99 3.01
CA ASP A 151 1.70 -1.92 4.06
C ASP A 151 0.63 -2.94 3.60
N GLY A 152 0.26 -2.87 2.32
CA GLY A 152 -0.71 -3.75 1.69
C GLY A 152 -2.15 -3.23 1.71
N ARG A 153 -2.40 -2.04 2.25
CA ARG A 153 -3.74 -1.41 2.21
C ARG A 153 -3.94 -0.59 0.93
N LYS A 154 -5.20 -0.22 0.68
CA LYS A 154 -5.62 0.54 -0.49
C LYS A 154 -6.40 1.76 -0.06
N PHE A 155 -6.20 2.84 -0.80
CA PHE A 155 -6.78 4.13 -0.52
C PHE A 155 -7.28 4.72 -1.82
N SER A 156 -8.58 4.95 -1.90
CA SER A 156 -9.26 5.40 -3.10
C SER A 156 -9.76 6.83 -2.96
N ARG A 157 -9.63 7.58 -4.05
CA ARG A 157 -10.20 8.92 -4.23
C ARG A 157 -10.93 8.97 -5.57
N THR A 158 -12.16 9.45 -5.52
CA THR A 158 -13.06 9.52 -6.67
C THR A 158 -13.27 10.98 -7.07
N TYR A 159 -13.27 11.20 -8.37
CA TYR A 159 -13.42 12.49 -9.02
C TYR A 159 -14.55 12.44 -10.03
N ARG A 160 -15.23 13.57 -10.22
CA ARG A 160 -16.25 13.74 -11.25
C ARG A 160 -15.72 14.62 -12.38
N PHE A 161 -16.18 14.39 -13.60
CA PHE A 161 -15.88 15.30 -14.70
C PHE A 161 -16.65 16.62 -14.51
N ILE A 162 -15.92 17.74 -14.61
CA ILE A 162 -16.50 19.08 -14.70
C ILE A 162 -16.50 19.62 -16.13
N ASP A 163 -15.59 19.10 -16.96
CA ASP A 163 -15.52 19.37 -18.39
C ASP A 163 -14.99 18.12 -19.08
N THR A 164 -15.83 17.53 -19.91
CA THR A 164 -15.54 16.28 -20.62
C THR A 164 -14.77 16.51 -21.93
N GLU A 165 -14.65 17.75 -22.41
CA GLU A 165 -13.83 18.08 -23.57
C GLU A 165 -12.35 18.28 -23.17
N THR A 166 -12.10 18.62 -21.91
CA THR A 166 -10.75 18.87 -21.38
C THR A 166 -10.31 17.84 -20.34
N ASP A 167 -11.10 16.78 -20.13
CA ASP A 167 -10.88 15.75 -19.12
C ASP A 167 -10.58 16.34 -17.73
N ALA A 168 -11.25 17.45 -17.42
CA ALA A 168 -11.08 18.16 -16.16
C ALA A 168 -11.92 17.50 -15.06
N LEU A 169 -11.26 17.25 -13.94
CA LEU A 169 -11.79 16.51 -12.82
C LEU A 169 -11.89 17.41 -11.59
N GLU A 170 -12.98 17.25 -10.83
CA GLU A 170 -13.15 17.84 -9.51
C GLU A 170 -13.29 16.73 -8.46
N TYR A 171 -12.68 16.94 -7.30
CA TYR A 171 -12.80 16.04 -6.16
C TYR A 171 -14.28 15.80 -5.80
N TRP A 172 -14.64 14.52 -5.61
CA TRP A 172 -15.99 14.14 -5.19
C TRP A 172 -15.99 13.51 -3.78
N HIS A 173 -15.26 12.42 -3.59
CA HIS A 173 -15.13 11.76 -2.29
C HIS A 173 -13.87 10.91 -2.20
N GLN A 174 -13.49 10.50 -0.98
CA GLN A 174 -12.36 9.60 -0.74
C GLN A 174 -12.64 8.66 0.43
N ASP A 175 -11.81 7.63 0.58
CA ASP A 175 -11.82 6.77 1.76
C ASP A 175 -11.55 7.56 3.04
N ARG A 176 -12.36 7.31 4.07
CA ARG A 176 -12.28 8.03 5.35
C ARG A 176 -10.94 7.85 6.07
N SER A 177 -10.26 6.72 5.85
CA SER A 177 -8.93 6.48 6.40
C SER A 177 -7.90 7.52 5.96
N ILE A 178 -8.05 8.11 4.76
CA ILE A 178 -7.15 9.14 4.22
C ILE A 178 -7.24 10.43 5.05
N GLU A 179 -8.39 10.74 5.65
CA GLU A 179 -8.56 11.94 6.51
C GLU A 179 -7.70 11.87 7.79
N THR A 180 -7.14 10.70 8.09
CA THR A 180 -6.37 10.46 9.30
C THR A 180 -4.86 10.43 9.08
N PHE A 181 -4.41 10.62 7.84
CA PHE A 181 -2.99 10.72 7.52
C PHE A 181 -2.37 11.93 8.20
N ASP A 182 -1.12 11.79 8.62
CA ASP A 182 -0.31 12.95 8.99
C ASP A 182 0.02 13.78 7.74
N GLU A 183 0.53 15.00 7.97
CA GLU A 183 0.80 15.96 6.89
C GLU A 183 1.77 15.41 5.83
N ASN A 184 2.77 14.62 6.22
CA ASN A 184 3.73 14.08 5.27
C ASN A 184 3.09 12.99 4.42
N LEU A 185 2.41 12.03 5.05
CA LEU A 185 1.76 10.94 4.34
C LEU A 185 0.63 11.45 3.42
N ALA A 186 -0.13 12.46 3.86
CA ALA A 186 -1.14 13.12 3.03
C ALA A 186 -0.51 13.78 1.79
N ALA A 187 0.61 14.50 1.94
CA ALA A 187 1.31 15.10 0.82
C ALA A 187 1.86 14.05 -0.17
N HIS A 188 2.37 12.92 0.33
CA HIS A 188 2.78 11.81 -0.52
C HIS A 188 1.60 11.21 -1.28
N PHE A 189 0.48 10.97 -0.60
CA PHE A 189 -0.75 10.47 -1.23
C PHE A 189 -1.22 11.39 -2.36
N GLU A 190 -1.34 12.69 -2.08
CA GLU A 190 -1.79 13.69 -3.05
C GLU A 190 -0.89 13.72 -4.27
N ARG A 191 0.42 13.81 -4.06
CA ARG A 191 1.41 13.83 -5.15
C ARG A 191 1.28 12.60 -6.04
N ARG A 192 1.19 11.39 -5.46
CA ARG A 192 1.10 10.15 -6.24
C ARG A 192 -0.20 10.05 -7.04
N ILE A 193 -1.31 10.51 -6.48
CA ILE A 193 -2.60 10.56 -7.17
C ILE A 193 -2.57 11.57 -8.32
N GLU A 194 -2.03 12.77 -8.11
CA GLU A 194 -1.92 13.80 -9.15
C GLU A 194 -0.99 13.40 -10.30
N GLU A 195 0.17 12.81 -9.98
CA GLU A 195 1.10 12.24 -10.96
C GLU A 195 0.36 11.22 -11.85
N ALA A 196 -0.33 10.25 -11.24
CA ALA A 196 -1.03 9.19 -11.97
C ALA A 196 -2.21 9.71 -12.81
N LEU A 197 -2.99 10.67 -12.29
CA LEU A 197 -4.08 11.28 -13.05
C LEU A 197 -3.55 12.07 -14.26
N THR A 198 -2.44 12.78 -14.08
CA THR A 198 -1.79 13.55 -15.15
C THR A 198 -1.23 12.63 -16.23
N ASP A 199 -0.59 11.53 -15.84
CA ASP A 199 -0.06 10.52 -16.77
C ASP A 199 -1.17 9.87 -17.60
N ASP A 200 -2.37 9.69 -17.02
CA ASP A 200 -3.57 9.22 -17.71
C ASP A 200 -4.32 10.30 -18.50
N GLY A 201 -3.83 11.54 -18.50
CA GLY A 201 -4.34 12.66 -19.30
C GLY A 201 -5.42 13.52 -18.63
N TYR A 202 -5.72 13.29 -17.35
CA TYR A 202 -6.69 14.07 -16.60
C TYR A 202 -6.09 15.32 -15.98
N ALA A 203 -6.90 16.37 -15.83
CA ALA A 203 -6.51 17.60 -15.15
C ALA A 203 -7.37 17.81 -13.89
N VAL A 204 -6.75 17.72 -12.71
CA VAL A 204 -7.44 17.96 -11.43
C VAL A 204 -7.58 19.47 -11.17
N ARG A 205 -8.76 19.92 -10.74
CA ARG A 205 -9.06 21.31 -10.40
C ARG A 205 -9.71 21.49 -9.03
#